data_AF-R9GXY6-F1
#
_entry.id   AF-R9GXY6-F1
#
_cell.length_a   1.000
_cell.length_b   1.000
_cell.length_c   1.000
_cell.angle_alpha   90.00
_cell.angle_beta   90.00
_cell.angle_gamma   90.00
#
_symmetry.space_group_name_H-M   'P 1'
#
loop_
_entity.id
_entity.type
_entity.pdbx_description
1 polymer ?
#
loop_
_entity_poly.entity_id
_entity_poly.type
_entity_poly.pdbx_seq_one_letter_code
_entity_poly.pdbx_strand_id
1 'polypeptide(L)'
;MESQGLRYQVDSVYQIDKEPGMVTEQDPDQGTNVKFNRTIYLTIITRNAPNVGFPDIFETSYLEARAVLSNYGIKIADTSYTSDIMRDRVLSVMYRGQNIMKGDAIPKGSSISLVLGDGKGASEVDLPNVVGLSLPEAIFSLKGSSLTMGSVSYQGSVTDTINAKVFKQYPAVSDSLYKVAIGTPVDLILSNDLPPVPSVDIKKVAP
;
A
#
# COMPACT_ATOMS: atom_id res chain seq x y z
N MET A 1 22.15 -22.25 -41.02
CA MET A 1 21.18 -22.00 -42.12
C MET A 1 21.86 -21.30 -43.29
N GLU A 2 22.44 -20.12 -43.10
CA GLU A 2 23.10 -19.36 -44.18
C GLU A 2 24.28 -20.12 -44.81
N SER A 3 25.09 -20.82 -44.00
CA SER A 3 26.16 -21.69 -44.48
C SER A 3 25.70 -22.87 -45.35
N GLN A 4 24.39 -23.18 -45.34
CA GLN A 4 23.76 -24.22 -46.17
C GLN A 4 22.98 -23.63 -47.35
N GLY A 5 23.06 -22.31 -47.59
CA GLY A 5 22.34 -21.64 -48.68
C GLY A 5 20.83 -21.50 -48.45
N LEU A 6 20.39 -21.56 -47.19
CA LEU A 6 19.01 -21.37 -46.78
C LEU A 6 18.81 -19.93 -46.26
N ARG A 7 17.60 -19.40 -46.46
CA ARG A 7 17.15 -18.14 -45.86
C ARG A 7 16.35 -18.43 -44.59
N TYR A 8 16.20 -17.43 -43.73
CA TYR A 8 15.30 -17.54 -42.58
C TYR A 8 14.49 -16.25 -42.38
N GLN A 9 13.32 -16.41 -41.77
CA GLN A 9 12.49 -15.32 -41.27
C GLN A 9 12.08 -15.64 -39.83
N VAL A 10 12.14 -14.64 -38.96
CA VAL A 10 11.90 -14.81 -37.54
C VAL A 10 10.61 -14.11 -37.14
N ASP A 11 9.74 -14.85 -36.47
CA ASP A 11 8.64 -14.33 -35.65
C ASP A 11 8.94 -14.58 -34.17
N SER A 12 8.21 -13.94 -33.26
CA SER A 12 8.48 -14.05 -31.83
C SER A 12 7.24 -14.11 -30.96
N VAL A 13 7.33 -14.89 -29.89
CA VAL A 13 6.30 -15.01 -28.85
C VAL A 13 6.91 -14.76 -27.48
N TYR A 14 6.15 -14.19 -26.55
CA TYR A 14 6.59 -14.00 -25.18
C TYR A 14 6.10 -15.13 -24.28
N GLN A 15 7.02 -15.76 -23.55
CA GLN A 15 6.72 -16.72 -22.50
C GLN A 15 7.54 -16.38 -21.27
N ILE A 16 6.85 -16.15 -20.14
CA ILE A 16 7.46 -15.60 -18.92
C ILE A 16 8.51 -16.53 -18.29
N ASP A 17 8.39 -17.84 -18.49
CA ASP A 17 9.23 -18.87 -17.87
C ASP A 17 10.23 -19.51 -18.86
N LYS A 18 10.48 -18.87 -20.03
CA LYS A 18 11.44 -19.39 -21.02
C LYS A 18 12.57 -18.41 -21.32
N GLU A 19 13.73 -18.98 -21.63
CA GLU A 19 14.92 -18.24 -22.00
C GLU A 19 14.74 -17.53 -23.36
N PRO A 20 14.96 -16.21 -23.44
CA PRO A 20 14.91 -15.47 -24.69
C PRO A 20 15.90 -15.99 -25.73
N GLY A 21 15.49 -15.99 -26.99
CA GLY A 21 16.26 -16.47 -28.12
C GLY A 21 16.14 -17.98 -28.39
N MET A 22 15.47 -18.74 -27.53
CA MET A 22 15.12 -20.13 -27.84
C MET A 22 14.14 -20.18 -29.03
N VAL A 23 14.40 -21.08 -29.98
CA VAL A 23 13.45 -21.44 -31.03
C VAL A 23 12.39 -22.36 -30.42
N THR A 24 11.13 -21.95 -30.47
CA THR A 24 10.00 -22.77 -30.00
C THR A 24 9.37 -23.59 -31.11
N GLU A 25 9.45 -23.09 -32.34
CA GLU A 25 8.82 -23.70 -33.50
C GLU A 25 9.63 -23.34 -34.75
N GLN A 26 9.64 -24.24 -35.73
CA GLN A 26 10.14 -23.95 -37.05
C GLN A 26 9.28 -24.60 -38.12
N ASP A 27 9.22 -23.97 -39.29
CA ASP A 27 8.63 -24.55 -40.51
C ASP A 27 9.58 -24.33 -41.70
N PRO A 28 10.00 -25.40 -42.41
CA PRO A 28 9.71 -26.82 -42.15
C PRO A 28 10.40 -27.42 -40.92
N ASP A 29 9.89 -28.57 -40.46
CA ASP A 29 10.42 -29.32 -39.31
C ASP A 29 11.89 -29.71 -39.45
N GLN A 30 12.53 -30.01 -38.31
CA GLN A 30 13.95 -30.33 -38.28
C GLN A 30 14.25 -31.58 -39.10
N GLY A 31 15.28 -31.51 -39.93
CA GLY A 31 15.68 -32.61 -40.82
C GLY A 31 14.85 -32.72 -42.10
N THR A 32 13.88 -31.83 -42.34
CA THR A 32 13.15 -31.80 -43.61
C THR A 32 14.07 -31.45 -44.77
N ASN A 33 14.04 -32.25 -45.83
CA ASN A 33 14.74 -31.95 -47.06
C ASN A 33 14.07 -30.78 -47.79
N VAL A 34 14.81 -29.69 -47.97
CA VAL A 34 14.32 -28.48 -48.64
C VAL A 34 15.21 -28.12 -49.82
N LYS A 35 14.63 -27.42 -50.80
CA LYS A 35 15.38 -26.88 -51.93
C LYS A 35 16.31 -25.76 -51.48
N PHE A 36 17.38 -25.54 -52.24
CA PHE A 36 18.25 -24.37 -52.08
C PHE A 36 17.44 -23.07 -52.12
N ASN A 37 17.85 -22.07 -51.33
CA ASN A 37 17.16 -20.78 -51.19
C ASN A 37 15.74 -20.87 -50.58
N ARG A 38 15.35 -22.02 -50.00
CA ARG A 38 14.13 -22.11 -49.19
C ARG A 38 14.27 -21.18 -47.98
N THR A 39 13.18 -20.50 -47.64
CA THR A 39 13.06 -19.73 -46.40
C THR A 39 12.51 -20.62 -45.30
N ILE A 40 13.21 -20.67 -44.18
CA ILE A 40 12.80 -21.34 -42.95
C ILE A 40 12.16 -20.31 -42.02
N TYR A 41 10.94 -20.56 -41.56
CA TYR A 41 10.28 -19.73 -40.58
C TYR A 41 10.64 -20.23 -39.20
N LEU A 42 11.04 -19.32 -38.32
CA LEU A 42 11.39 -19.59 -36.94
C LEU A 42 10.52 -18.77 -36.01
N THR A 43 9.92 -19.40 -35.00
CA THR A 43 9.30 -18.70 -33.89
C THR A 43 10.25 -18.75 -32.70
N ILE A 44 10.63 -17.60 -32.16
CA ILE A 44 11.55 -17.51 -31.01
C ILE A 44 10.89 -16.93 -29.76
N ILE A 45 11.46 -17.20 -28.59
CA ILE A 45 11.10 -16.49 -27.36
C ILE A 45 11.69 -15.08 -27.38
N THR A 46 10.84 -14.05 -27.31
CA THR A 46 11.31 -12.66 -27.16
C THR A 46 11.59 -12.32 -25.71
N ARG A 47 12.59 -11.46 -25.48
CA ARG A 47 12.86 -10.86 -24.17
C ARG A 47 11.82 -9.81 -23.77
N ASN A 48 11.18 -9.19 -24.75
CA ASN A 48 10.29 -8.07 -24.53
C ASN A 48 8.89 -8.57 -24.17
N ALA A 49 8.53 -8.44 -22.89
CA ALA A 49 7.16 -8.68 -22.46
C ALA A 49 6.21 -7.70 -23.17
N PRO A 50 5.10 -8.18 -23.76
CA PRO A 50 4.10 -7.27 -24.30
C PRO A 50 3.48 -6.46 -23.16
N ASN A 51 3.13 -5.21 -23.45
CA ASN A 51 2.35 -4.41 -22.53
C ASN A 51 0.90 -4.86 -22.55
N VAL A 52 0.30 -4.92 -21.37
CA VAL A 52 -1.14 -5.08 -21.16
C VAL A 52 -1.68 -3.80 -20.54
N GLY A 53 -2.92 -3.43 -20.86
CA GLY A 53 -3.60 -2.34 -20.17
C GLY A 53 -3.92 -2.77 -18.74
N PHE A 54 -3.61 -1.93 -17.76
CA PHE A 54 -3.87 -2.23 -16.37
C PHE A 54 -5.40 -2.35 -16.14
N PRO A 55 -5.87 -3.47 -15.55
CA PRO A 55 -7.30 -3.69 -15.37
C PRO A 55 -7.88 -2.78 -14.30
N ASP A 56 -9.20 -2.65 -14.32
CA ASP A 56 -9.93 -1.92 -13.29
C ASP A 56 -10.14 -2.83 -12.08
N ILE A 57 -9.38 -2.57 -11.01
CA ILE A 57 -9.46 -3.33 -9.75
C ILE A 57 -9.66 -2.44 -8.52
N PHE A 58 -9.81 -1.13 -8.71
CA PHE A 58 -10.03 -0.20 -7.59
C PHE A 58 -11.40 -0.47 -6.95
N GLU A 59 -11.49 -0.27 -5.64
CA GLU A 59 -12.69 -0.53 -4.83
C GLU A 59 -13.15 -2.01 -4.80
N THR A 60 -12.43 -2.93 -5.45
CA THR A 60 -12.71 -4.37 -5.39
C THR A 60 -12.06 -5.02 -4.17
N SER A 61 -12.48 -6.25 -3.83
CA SER A 61 -11.81 -7.02 -2.79
C SER A 61 -10.43 -7.51 -3.26
N TYR A 62 -9.49 -7.70 -2.33
CA TYR A 62 -8.18 -8.28 -2.63
C TYR A 62 -8.26 -9.62 -3.38
N LEU A 63 -9.25 -10.47 -3.04
CA LEU A 63 -9.42 -11.76 -3.69
C LEU A 63 -9.83 -11.62 -5.16
N GLU A 64 -10.74 -10.69 -5.44
CA GLU A 64 -11.18 -10.37 -6.81
C GLU A 64 -10.04 -9.72 -7.61
N ALA A 65 -9.38 -8.71 -7.04
CA ALA A 65 -8.23 -8.07 -7.66
C ALA A 65 -7.13 -9.08 -8.00
N ARG A 66 -6.82 -10.01 -7.08
CA ARG A 66 -5.84 -11.08 -7.32
C ARG A 66 -6.22 -11.96 -8.50
N ALA A 67 -7.49 -12.34 -8.62
CA ALA A 67 -7.97 -13.15 -9.75
C ALA A 67 -7.83 -12.40 -11.07
N VAL A 68 -8.24 -11.13 -11.11
CA VAL A 68 -8.14 -10.26 -12.29
C VAL A 68 -6.68 -10.06 -12.70
N LEU A 69 -5.79 -9.69 -11.76
CA LEU A 69 -4.38 -9.47 -12.04
C LEU A 69 -3.69 -10.72 -12.57
N SER A 70 -4.01 -11.89 -11.99
CA SER A 70 -3.50 -13.18 -12.47
C SER A 70 -3.87 -13.44 -13.93
N ASN A 71 -5.10 -13.12 -14.34
CA ASN A 71 -5.55 -13.28 -15.73
C ASN A 71 -4.79 -12.36 -16.70
N TYR A 72 -4.37 -11.18 -16.24
CA TYR A 72 -3.53 -10.25 -17.02
C TYR A 72 -2.03 -10.61 -16.97
N GLY A 73 -1.67 -11.65 -16.22
CA GLY A 73 -0.27 -12.02 -16.00
C GLY A 73 0.50 -10.99 -15.18
N ILE A 74 -0.18 -10.22 -14.33
CA ILE A 74 0.40 -9.26 -13.40
C ILE A 74 0.51 -9.92 -12.03
N LYS A 75 1.68 -9.81 -11.40
CA LYS A 75 1.97 -10.38 -10.09
C LYS A 75 1.73 -9.35 -8.99
N ILE A 76 1.35 -9.81 -7.81
CA ILE A 76 1.32 -8.97 -6.60
C ILE A 76 2.64 -9.20 -5.87
N ALA A 77 3.35 -8.11 -5.55
CA ALA A 77 4.54 -8.12 -4.71
C ALA A 77 4.14 -7.94 -3.24
N ASP A 78 4.01 -6.69 -2.80
CA ASP A 78 3.70 -6.35 -1.41
C ASP A 78 2.27 -5.83 -1.26
N THR A 79 1.74 -5.98 -0.05
CA THR A 79 0.50 -5.34 0.37
C THR A 79 0.72 -4.53 1.63
N SER A 80 0.03 -3.40 1.71
CA SER A 80 0.00 -2.54 2.90
C SER A 80 -1.44 -2.20 3.23
N TYR A 81 -1.69 -1.79 4.47
CA TYR A 81 -3.02 -1.45 4.95
C TYR A 81 -3.08 0.00 5.40
N THR A 82 -4.19 0.65 5.10
CA THR A 82 -4.55 1.98 5.62
C THR A 82 -5.97 1.98 6.15
N SER A 83 -6.31 3.00 6.93
CA SER A 83 -7.63 3.15 7.53
C SER A 83 -8.71 3.21 6.46
N ASP A 84 -9.65 2.27 6.53
CA ASP A 84 -10.77 2.20 5.59
C ASP A 84 -11.97 1.47 6.19
N ILE A 85 -13.18 1.81 5.75
CA ILE A 85 -14.41 1.14 6.23
C ILE A 85 -14.52 -0.32 5.77
N MET A 86 -13.94 -0.67 4.61
CA MET A 86 -14.03 -2.00 4.02
C MET A 86 -12.66 -2.68 4.08
N ARG A 87 -12.60 -3.76 4.86
CA ARG A 87 -11.41 -4.58 4.94
C ARG A 87 -11.07 -5.21 3.59
N ASP A 88 -9.79 -5.25 3.26
CA ASP A 88 -9.21 -5.85 2.06
C ASP A 88 -9.68 -5.20 0.74
N ARG A 89 -10.32 -4.03 0.79
CA ARG A 89 -10.67 -3.23 -0.40
C ARG A 89 -9.42 -2.62 -1.01
N VAL A 90 -9.25 -2.72 -2.32
CA VAL A 90 -8.13 -2.09 -3.04
C VAL A 90 -8.36 -0.59 -3.15
N LEU A 91 -7.48 0.19 -2.53
CA LEU A 91 -7.58 1.66 -2.50
C LEU A 91 -6.60 2.31 -3.48
N SER A 92 -5.39 1.76 -3.59
CA SER A 92 -4.41 2.22 -4.56
C SER A 92 -3.45 1.11 -4.98
N VAL A 93 -2.79 1.34 -6.10
CA VAL A 93 -1.86 0.40 -6.72
C VAL A 93 -0.59 1.13 -7.13
N MET A 94 0.55 0.52 -6.84
CA MET A 94 1.86 1.07 -7.20
C MET A 94 2.63 0.13 -8.11
N TYR A 95 3.22 0.68 -9.16
CA TYR A 95 4.20 0.01 -10.01
C TYR A 95 5.49 0.82 -10.02
N ARG A 96 6.61 0.19 -9.63
CA ARG A 96 7.93 0.85 -9.55
C ARG A 96 7.91 2.16 -8.73
N GLY A 97 7.14 2.18 -7.64
CA GLY A 97 7.01 3.34 -6.76
C GLY A 97 6.12 4.47 -7.28
N GLN A 98 5.43 4.27 -8.41
CA GLN A 98 4.48 5.24 -8.98
C GLN A 98 3.05 4.70 -8.90
N ASN A 99 2.08 5.57 -8.63
CA ASN A 99 0.67 5.22 -8.72
C ASN A 99 0.30 4.95 -10.17
N ILE A 100 -0.48 3.90 -10.39
CA ILE A 100 -1.02 3.55 -11.71
C ILE A 100 -2.54 3.58 -11.67
N MET A 101 -3.15 3.77 -12.84
CA MET A 101 -4.60 3.78 -13.05
C MET A 101 -5.00 2.76 -14.11
N LYS A 102 -6.31 2.52 -14.20
CA LYS A 102 -6.91 1.71 -15.26
C LYS A 102 -6.44 2.19 -16.63
N GLY A 103 -6.01 1.25 -17.47
CA GLY A 103 -5.58 1.51 -18.84
C GLY A 103 -4.08 1.80 -18.98
N ASP A 104 -3.35 2.03 -17.89
CA ASP A 104 -1.89 2.22 -17.96
C ASP A 104 -1.19 1.00 -18.55
N ALA A 105 -0.17 1.23 -19.38
CA ALA A 105 0.56 0.16 -20.04
C ALA A 105 1.55 -0.50 -19.07
N ILE A 106 1.29 -1.75 -18.72
CA ILE A 106 2.13 -2.53 -17.81
C ILE A 106 2.72 -3.73 -18.55
N PRO A 107 4.05 -3.94 -18.54
CA PRO A 107 4.65 -5.13 -19.12
C PRO A 107 4.10 -6.39 -18.43
N LYS A 108 3.66 -7.38 -19.20
CA LYS A 108 3.23 -8.67 -18.67
C LYS A 108 4.33 -9.29 -17.80
N GLY A 109 3.94 -9.90 -16.69
CA GLY A 109 4.86 -10.46 -15.70
C GLY A 109 5.38 -9.46 -14.67
N SER A 110 5.04 -8.17 -14.79
CA SER A 110 5.36 -7.15 -13.79
C SER A 110 4.75 -7.47 -12.43
N SER A 111 5.44 -7.05 -11.38
CA SER A 111 4.92 -7.08 -10.02
C SER A 111 4.47 -5.68 -9.58
N ILE A 112 3.33 -5.61 -8.92
CA ILE A 112 2.75 -4.37 -8.36
C ILE A 112 2.50 -4.52 -6.86
N SER A 113 2.44 -3.40 -6.15
CA SER A 113 2.07 -3.37 -4.74
C SER A 113 0.66 -2.79 -4.57
N LEU A 114 -0.08 -3.29 -3.57
CA LEU A 114 -1.44 -2.85 -3.28
C LEU A 114 -1.51 -2.14 -1.93
N VAL A 115 -2.28 -1.07 -1.86
CA VAL A 115 -2.75 -0.49 -0.59
C VAL A 115 -4.19 -0.92 -0.38
N LEU A 116 -4.45 -1.58 0.73
CA LEU A 116 -5.71 -2.20 1.08
C LEU A 116 -6.36 -1.49 2.28
N GLY A 117 -7.67 -1.57 2.36
CA GLY A 117 -8.43 -1.13 3.52
C GLY A 117 -8.28 -2.08 4.72
N ASP A 118 -8.16 -1.54 5.93
CA ASP A 118 -8.02 -2.33 7.16
C ASP A 118 -9.36 -2.68 7.85
N GLY A 119 -10.47 -2.10 7.39
CA GLY A 119 -11.81 -2.30 7.94
C GLY A 119 -12.08 -1.52 9.24
N LYS A 120 -11.19 -0.59 9.63
CA LYS A 120 -11.32 0.17 10.88
C LYS A 120 -11.78 1.62 10.68
N GLY A 121 -11.99 2.06 9.45
CA GLY A 121 -12.30 3.45 9.11
C GLY A 121 -13.64 3.97 9.66
N ALA A 122 -14.57 3.07 10.04
CA ALA A 122 -15.82 3.42 10.70
C ALA A 122 -15.84 3.09 12.21
N SER A 123 -14.74 2.56 12.75
CA SER A 123 -14.65 2.24 14.17
C SER A 123 -14.18 3.47 14.93
N GLU A 124 -15.06 3.96 15.80
CA GLU A 124 -14.74 5.01 16.75
C GLU A 124 -14.26 4.41 18.08
N VAL A 125 -13.29 5.07 18.68
CA VAL A 125 -12.78 4.78 20.02
C VAL A 125 -12.89 6.04 20.88
N ASP A 126 -13.01 5.85 22.19
CA ASP A 126 -13.00 6.96 23.13
C ASP A 126 -11.60 7.59 23.13
N LEU A 127 -11.53 8.91 22.98
CA LEU A 127 -10.30 9.68 23.09
C LEU A 127 -9.93 9.80 24.58
N PRO A 128 -8.87 9.13 25.07
CA PRO A 128 -8.46 9.25 26.45
C PRO A 128 -7.94 10.67 26.73
N ASN A 129 -8.22 11.16 27.93
CA ASN A 129 -7.57 12.35 28.46
C ASN A 129 -6.20 11.97 29.02
N VAL A 130 -5.15 12.39 28.34
CA VAL A 130 -3.75 12.16 28.73
C VAL A 130 -3.09 13.39 29.35
N VAL A 131 -3.85 14.47 29.58
CA VAL A 131 -3.34 15.68 30.26
C VAL A 131 -2.89 15.33 31.68
N GLY A 132 -1.68 15.78 32.05
CA GLY A 132 -1.04 15.51 33.33
C GLY A 132 -0.24 14.21 33.41
N LEU A 133 -0.33 13.34 32.40
CA LEU A 133 0.51 12.15 32.28
C LEU A 133 1.94 12.49 31.80
N SER A 134 2.89 11.62 32.11
CA SER A 134 4.21 11.63 31.47
C SER A 134 4.13 11.13 30.01
N LEU A 135 5.15 11.42 29.20
CA LEU A 135 5.18 10.95 27.81
C LEU A 135 5.01 9.42 27.67
N PRO A 136 5.71 8.57 28.47
CA PRO A 136 5.54 7.13 28.37
C PRO A 136 4.11 6.66 28.74
N GLU A 137 3.50 7.26 29.77
CA GLU A 137 2.13 6.94 30.20
C GLU A 137 1.11 7.35 29.14
N ALA A 138 1.27 8.55 28.56
CA ALA A 138 0.42 9.02 27.46
C ALA A 138 0.53 8.09 26.24
N ILE A 139 1.74 7.71 25.83
CA ILE A 139 1.95 6.76 24.72
C ILE A 139 1.28 5.41 25.02
N PHE A 140 1.39 4.92 26.25
CA PHE A 140 0.76 3.67 26.65
C PHE A 140 -0.77 3.75 26.60
N SER A 141 -1.35 4.84 27.12
CA SER A 141 -2.79 5.09 27.09
C SER A 141 -3.33 5.20 25.66
N LEU A 142 -2.67 5.97 24.80
CA LEU A 142 -3.06 6.13 23.39
C LEU A 142 -3.02 4.80 22.64
N LYS A 143 -1.94 4.02 22.80
CA LYS A 143 -1.84 2.68 22.20
C LYS A 143 -2.92 1.72 22.69
N GLY A 144 -3.24 1.77 23.99
CA GLY A 144 -4.32 0.97 24.58
C GLY A 144 -5.69 1.27 23.98
N SER A 145 -5.95 2.53 23.62
CA SER A 145 -7.15 2.97 22.92
C SER A 145 -7.09 2.83 21.39
N SER A 146 -6.08 2.13 20.84
CA SER A 146 -5.87 2.01 19.38
C SER A 146 -5.66 3.35 18.65
N LEU A 147 -5.09 4.34 19.34
CA LEU A 147 -4.71 5.65 18.78
C LEU A 147 -3.19 5.72 18.57
N THR A 148 -2.75 6.67 17.75
CA THR A 148 -1.32 6.87 17.46
C THR A 148 -0.81 8.16 18.11
N MET A 149 0.49 8.20 18.42
CA MET A 149 1.14 9.43 18.85
C MET A 149 1.38 10.31 17.63
N GLY A 150 0.89 11.56 17.69
CA GLY A 150 1.18 12.58 16.70
C GLY A 150 2.51 13.29 16.97
N SER A 151 2.55 14.58 16.66
CA SER A 151 3.67 15.46 16.95
C SER A 151 3.81 15.73 18.46
N VAL A 152 5.07 15.83 18.92
CA VAL A 152 5.41 16.18 20.30
C VAL A 152 6.12 17.53 20.29
N SER A 153 5.57 18.50 21.01
CA SER A 153 6.14 19.83 21.18
C SER A 153 6.22 20.23 22.64
N TYR A 154 6.96 21.29 22.94
CA TYR A 154 7.19 21.77 24.29
C TYR A 154 6.69 23.21 24.43
N GLN A 155 5.99 23.51 25.53
CA GLN A 155 5.57 24.87 25.86
C GLN A 155 6.44 25.42 26.99
N GLY A 156 7.10 26.55 26.73
CA GLY A 156 7.98 27.22 27.69
C GLY A 156 9.42 26.71 27.68
N SER A 157 10.21 27.17 28.66
CA SER A 157 11.61 26.76 28.84
C SER A 157 11.69 25.40 29.54
N VAL A 158 11.48 24.33 28.79
CA VAL A 158 11.62 22.96 29.30
C VAL A 158 13.10 22.67 29.53
N THR A 159 13.51 22.74 30.79
CA THR A 159 14.90 22.48 31.21
C THR A 159 15.07 21.02 31.63
N ASP A 160 13.96 20.36 32.01
CA ASP A 160 13.93 18.97 32.45
C ASP A 160 12.85 18.20 31.70
N THR A 161 13.27 17.53 30.62
CA THR A 161 12.40 16.72 29.76
C THR A 161 11.84 15.49 30.49
N ILE A 162 12.47 15.03 31.58
CA ILE A 162 12.07 13.82 32.31
C ILE A 162 10.81 14.10 33.15
N ASN A 163 10.74 15.29 33.74
CA ASN A 163 9.61 15.71 34.57
C ASN A 163 8.51 16.44 33.79
N ALA A 164 8.66 16.57 32.47
CA ALA A 164 7.66 17.21 31.64
C ALA A 164 6.40 16.34 31.52
N LYS A 165 5.24 16.95 31.75
CA LYS A 165 3.93 16.31 31.66
C LYS A 165 3.16 16.87 30.47
N VAL A 166 2.19 16.10 29.96
CA VAL A 166 1.29 16.58 28.91
C VAL A 166 0.49 17.76 29.45
N PHE A 167 0.77 18.94 28.91
CA PHE A 167 0.08 20.19 29.21
C PHE A 167 -1.20 20.32 28.39
N LYS A 168 -1.14 19.93 27.11
CA LYS A 168 -2.27 19.91 26.17
C LYS A 168 -2.15 18.73 25.21
N GLN A 169 -3.30 18.26 24.72
CA GLN A 169 -3.39 17.31 23.62
C GLN A 169 -4.30 17.85 22.52
N TYR A 170 -4.09 17.38 21.29
CA TYR A 170 -5.00 17.60 20.17
C TYR A 170 -5.26 16.29 19.42
N PRO A 171 -6.52 15.92 19.12
CA PRO A 171 -7.75 16.64 19.43
C PRO A 171 -7.96 16.85 20.95
N ALA A 172 -8.59 17.96 21.31
CA ALA A 172 -8.88 18.27 22.71
C ALA A 172 -10.06 17.43 23.18
N VAL A 173 -9.99 16.92 24.41
CA VAL A 173 -11.12 16.21 25.02
C VAL A 173 -12.12 17.25 25.53
N SER A 174 -13.33 17.27 24.98
CA SER A 174 -14.49 17.95 25.56
C SER A 174 -15.36 16.90 26.26
N ASP A 175 -15.59 17.06 27.57
CA ASP A 175 -16.44 16.24 28.45
C ASP A 175 -16.66 14.76 28.05
N SER A 176 -15.89 13.88 28.69
CA SER A 176 -16.01 12.41 28.88
C SER A 176 -16.49 11.46 27.77
N LEU A 177 -16.91 11.91 26.58
CA LEU A 177 -17.44 11.05 25.52
C LEU A 177 -17.00 11.49 24.11
N TYR A 178 -15.83 12.10 24.00
CA TYR A 178 -15.28 12.47 22.70
C TYR A 178 -14.74 11.23 21.98
N LYS A 179 -15.36 10.89 20.85
CA LYS A 179 -14.98 9.75 20.02
C LYS A 179 -14.18 10.20 18.80
N VAL A 180 -13.20 9.40 18.43
CA VAL A 180 -12.37 9.61 17.23
C VAL A 180 -12.18 8.29 16.49
N ALA A 181 -11.84 8.36 15.20
CA ALA A 181 -11.52 7.17 14.43
C ALA A 181 -10.31 6.42 15.03
N ILE A 182 -10.33 5.10 14.95
CA ILE A 182 -9.14 4.29 15.27
C ILE A 182 -7.93 4.79 14.48
N GLY A 183 -6.77 4.82 15.14
CA GLY A 183 -5.50 5.24 14.54
C GLY A 183 -5.31 6.75 14.45
N THR A 184 -6.31 7.56 14.83
CA THR A 184 -6.20 9.02 14.87
C THR A 184 -4.93 9.44 15.64
N PRO A 185 -4.06 10.28 15.04
CA PRO A 185 -2.90 10.80 15.74
C PRO A 185 -3.32 11.82 16.80
N VAL A 186 -2.73 11.72 17.99
CA VAL A 186 -2.92 12.68 19.07
C VAL A 186 -1.62 13.44 19.28
N ASP A 187 -1.62 14.73 18.94
CA ASP A 187 -0.51 15.66 19.16
C ASP A 187 -0.42 16.02 20.65
N LEU A 188 0.79 16.08 21.19
CA LEU A 188 1.06 16.36 22.59
C LEU A 188 1.92 17.61 22.75
N ILE A 189 1.53 18.48 23.66
CA ILE A 189 2.33 19.61 24.13
C ILE A 189 2.74 19.31 25.56
N LEU A 190 4.04 19.22 25.82
CA LEU A 190 4.58 18.97 27.15
C LEU A 190 5.05 20.26 27.81
N SER A 191 4.95 20.31 29.14
CA SER A 191 5.50 21.39 29.95
C SER A 191 5.92 20.87 31.33
N ASN A 192 6.83 21.61 31.98
CA ASN A 192 7.11 21.44 33.40
C ASN A 192 6.10 22.19 34.28
N ASP A 193 5.27 23.05 33.69
CA ASP A 193 4.21 23.77 34.40
C ASP A 193 2.98 22.86 34.64
N LEU A 194 2.26 23.10 35.74
CA LEU A 194 1.02 22.39 36.05
C LEU A 194 -0.03 22.64 34.95
N PRO A 195 -0.72 21.60 34.43
CA PRO A 195 -1.79 21.79 33.48
C PRO A 195 -2.95 22.56 34.13
N PRO A 196 -3.70 23.38 33.37
CA PRO A 196 -4.90 24.01 33.88
C PRO A 196 -5.89 22.94 34.35
N VAL A 197 -6.33 23.05 35.60
CA VAL A 197 -7.32 22.13 36.18
C VAL A 197 -8.64 22.31 35.42
N PRO A 198 -9.26 21.25 34.87
CA PRO A 198 -10.58 21.37 34.24
C PRO A 198 -11.57 21.88 35.28
N SER A 199 -12.20 23.02 34.99
CA SER A 199 -13.24 23.61 35.83
C SER A 199 -14.47 22.71 35.82
N VAL A 200 -14.72 22.02 36.93
CA VAL A 200 -16.00 21.34 37.16
C VAL A 200 -17.05 22.41 37.44
N ASP A 201 -18.00 22.60 36.54
CA ASP A 201 -19.14 23.50 36.76
C ASP A 201 -20.10 22.89 37.80
N ILE A 202 -19.85 23.17 39.08
CA ILE A 202 -20.74 22.81 40.19
C ILE A 202 -21.89 23.83 40.26
N LYS A 203 -22.73 23.90 39.23
CA LYS A 203 -23.98 24.69 39.26
C LYS A 203 -25.14 23.95 38.59
N LYS A 204 -25.56 22.82 39.15
CA LYS A 204 -26.96 22.36 39.07
C LYS A 204 -27.27 21.13 39.93
N VAL A 205 -27.34 21.29 41.25
CA VAL A 205 -28.25 20.45 42.05
C VAL A 205 -28.76 21.28 43.24
N ALA A 206 -29.93 21.87 43.07
CA ALA A 206 -30.81 22.21 44.18
C ALA A 206 -32.24 21.90 43.71
N PRO A 207 -33.01 21.04 44.41
CA PRO A 207 -34.45 21.17 44.43
C PRO A 207 -34.87 22.39 45.27
#